data_AF-A0AAU3B8P7-F1
#
_entry.id   AF-A0AAU3B8P7-F1
#
_cell.length_a   1.000
_cell.length_b   1.000
_cell.length_c   1.000
_cell.angle_alpha   90.00
_cell.angle_beta   90.00
_cell.angle_gamma   90.00
#
_symmetry.space_group_name_H-M   'P 1'
#
loop_
_entity.id
_entity.type
_entity.pdbx_description
1 polymer ?
#
loop_
_entity_poly.entity_id
_entity_poly.type
_entity_poly.pdbx_seq_one_letter_code
_entity_poly.pdbx_strand_id
1 'polypeptide(L)'
;MRWTRGLLTAFAVCVSLGGSAGCGAGDAHERRDGVSASPVGTLLDEMDEEGRLYREVDKKGAPEVGIEIQPDSADSWDVRLTLRNFRFSPAGTRPVPVAGRGLAHLYVDGRTVARLRTAEYHLAGNLVPRGTHHVTVRLYADDGTAWAVHGEPIERTADITASGAGRNTATPTSSPIAAQVTPHAAVPRVK
;
A
#
# COMPACT_ATOMS: atom_id res chain seq x y z
N MET A 1 -16.43 -34.69 15.63
CA MET A 1 -17.57 -35.36 14.99
C MET A 1 -17.04 -36.47 14.09
N ARG A 2 -17.52 -37.70 14.31
CA ARG A 2 -17.15 -38.91 13.57
C ARG A 2 -18.25 -39.15 12.54
N TRP A 3 -17.93 -39.23 11.26
CA TRP A 3 -18.89 -39.67 10.26
C TRP A 3 -18.39 -40.93 9.58
N THR A 4 -19.14 -42.01 9.75
CA THR A 4 -18.88 -43.31 9.15
C THR A 4 -19.84 -43.59 8.01
N ARG A 5 -19.23 -44.04 6.90
CA ARG A 5 -19.61 -45.17 6.02
C ARG A 5 -20.81 -45.02 5.07
N GLY A 6 -20.50 -45.26 3.79
CA GLY A 6 -21.08 -46.39 3.06
C GLY A 6 -21.41 -46.11 1.59
N LEU A 7 -20.74 -46.80 0.66
CA LEU A 7 -21.36 -47.73 -0.32
C LEU A 7 -20.31 -48.32 -1.29
N LEU A 8 -20.44 -49.63 -1.50
CA LEU A 8 -19.71 -50.49 -2.43
C LEU A 8 -20.19 -50.29 -3.87
N THR A 9 -19.30 -50.47 -4.87
CA THR A 9 -19.58 -51.29 -6.07
C THR A 9 -18.28 -51.64 -6.80
N ALA A 10 -18.17 -52.92 -7.17
CA ALA A 10 -17.05 -53.54 -7.86
C ALA A 10 -17.30 -53.66 -9.38
N PHE A 11 -16.22 -54.04 -10.08
CA PHE A 11 -16.11 -54.53 -11.47
C PHE A 11 -16.09 -53.50 -12.62
N ALA A 12 -14.92 -53.38 -13.25
CA ALA A 12 -14.72 -53.97 -14.59
C ALA A 12 -13.23 -53.96 -14.95
N VAL A 13 -12.64 -55.16 -15.09
CA VAL A 13 -11.35 -55.38 -15.73
C VAL A 13 -11.58 -55.31 -17.24
N CYS A 14 -10.94 -54.36 -17.92
CA CYS A 14 -10.74 -54.42 -19.36
C CYS A 14 -9.24 -54.48 -19.63
N VAL A 15 -8.75 -55.71 -19.82
CA VAL A 15 -7.48 -55.97 -20.49
C VAL A 15 -7.71 -55.75 -21.97
N SER A 16 -7.02 -54.77 -22.56
CA SER A 16 -6.87 -54.63 -24.01
C SER A 16 -5.41 -54.86 -24.37
N LEU A 17 -5.12 -56.02 -24.95
CA LEU A 17 -3.96 -56.24 -25.81
C LEU A 17 -4.25 -55.65 -27.20
N GLY A 18 -3.31 -54.88 -27.74
CA GLY A 18 -3.35 -54.40 -29.13
C GLY A 18 -2.23 -53.40 -29.38
N GLY A 19 -1.14 -53.87 -29.99
CA GLY A 19 0.02 -53.05 -30.34
C GLY A 19 -0.07 -52.43 -31.74
N SER A 20 0.73 -51.40 -31.93
CA SER A 20 1.34 -51.04 -33.22
C SER A 20 2.61 -50.26 -32.95
N ALA A 21 3.72 -50.77 -33.46
CA ALA A 21 4.99 -50.06 -33.54
C ALA A 21 4.80 -48.81 -34.40
N GLY A 22 5.10 -47.64 -33.83
CA GLY A 22 5.21 -46.37 -34.53
C GLY A 22 6.59 -45.79 -34.27
N CYS A 23 7.54 -46.03 -35.19
CA CYS A 23 8.75 -45.24 -35.30
C CYS A 23 8.38 -43.88 -35.88
N GLY A 24 8.35 -42.85 -35.03
CA GLY A 24 8.32 -41.45 -35.42
C GLY A 24 9.52 -40.75 -34.80
N ALA A 25 10.60 -40.64 -35.55
CA ALA A 25 11.65 -39.66 -35.28
C ALA A 25 11.09 -38.27 -35.58
N GLY A 26 11.24 -37.32 -34.67
CA GLY A 26 10.75 -35.96 -34.85
C GLY A 26 10.94 -35.12 -33.61
N ASP A 27 12.12 -34.53 -33.54
CA ASP A 27 12.46 -33.29 -32.83
C ASP A 27 12.36 -33.32 -31.30
N ALA A 28 13.52 -33.58 -30.71
CA ALA A 28 13.90 -32.99 -29.44
C ALA A 28 13.71 -31.47 -29.53
N HIS A 29 12.55 -30.97 -29.11
CA HIS A 29 12.52 -29.66 -28.51
C HIS A 29 13.34 -29.77 -27.22
N GLU A 30 14.65 -29.49 -27.34
CA GLU A 30 15.40 -28.80 -26.30
C GLU A 30 14.53 -27.61 -25.89
N ARG A 31 13.69 -27.84 -24.88
CA ARG A 31 13.16 -26.77 -24.07
C ARG A 31 14.40 -26.23 -23.39
N ARG A 32 15.04 -25.26 -24.04
CA ARG A 32 16.04 -24.36 -23.45
C ARG A 32 15.66 -24.23 -21.99
N ASP A 33 16.57 -24.61 -21.12
CA ASP A 33 16.61 -24.21 -19.72
C ASP A 33 16.52 -22.68 -19.70
N GLY A 34 15.32 -22.15 -19.87
CA GLY A 34 14.98 -20.82 -19.47
C GLY A 34 15.17 -20.89 -17.99
N VAL A 35 16.32 -20.36 -17.52
CA VAL A 35 16.69 -20.19 -16.12
C VAL A 35 15.40 -19.97 -15.35
N SER A 36 14.91 -21.06 -14.77
CA SER A 36 13.76 -21.04 -13.90
C SER A 36 14.37 -20.48 -12.64
N ALA A 37 14.49 -19.16 -12.58
CA ALA A 37 14.81 -18.47 -11.35
C ALA A 37 13.80 -19.00 -10.35
N SER A 38 14.27 -19.85 -9.42
CA SER A 38 13.41 -20.39 -8.38
C SER A 38 12.64 -19.23 -7.79
N PRO A 39 11.31 -19.32 -7.70
CA PRO A 39 10.50 -18.20 -7.24
C PRO A 39 11.05 -17.72 -5.91
N VAL A 40 11.32 -16.43 -5.81
CA VAL A 40 11.85 -15.83 -4.60
C VAL A 40 10.81 -16.04 -3.49
N GLY A 41 11.19 -16.77 -2.45
CA GLY A 41 10.30 -17.05 -1.32
C GLY A 41 9.16 -18.02 -1.65
N THR A 42 8.42 -18.39 -0.60
CA THR A 42 7.29 -19.33 -0.67
C THR A 42 5.97 -18.57 -0.59
N LEU A 43 5.00 -18.90 -1.44
CA LEU A 43 3.66 -18.37 -1.30
C LEU A 43 2.92 -19.10 -0.18
N LEU A 44 2.30 -18.33 0.72
CA LEU A 44 1.44 -18.84 1.77
C LEU A 44 -0.02 -18.72 1.32
N ASP A 45 -0.89 -19.58 1.86
CA ASP A 45 -2.33 -19.49 1.60
C ASP A 45 -3.00 -18.29 2.32
N GLU A 46 -2.27 -17.65 3.23
CA GLU A 46 -2.71 -16.44 3.92
C GLU A 46 -2.68 -15.22 2.99
N MET A 47 -3.67 -14.34 3.17
CA MET A 47 -3.83 -13.12 2.40
C MET A 47 -4.08 -11.94 3.33
N ASP A 48 -3.73 -10.74 2.87
CA ASP A 48 -4.15 -9.52 3.54
C ASP A 48 -5.61 -9.15 3.27
N GLU A 49 -6.03 -8.02 3.88
CA GLU A 49 -7.33 -7.38 3.72
C GLU A 49 -7.66 -7.05 2.25
N GLU A 50 -6.65 -6.87 1.39
CA GLU A 50 -6.81 -6.63 -0.05
C GLU A 50 -6.85 -7.92 -0.89
N GLY A 51 -6.78 -9.10 -0.25
CA GLY A 51 -6.77 -10.40 -0.91
C GLY A 51 -5.44 -10.74 -1.60
N ARG A 52 -4.33 -10.13 -1.17
CA ARG A 52 -3.00 -10.40 -1.71
C ARG A 52 -2.33 -11.50 -0.90
N LEU A 53 -1.90 -12.55 -1.58
CA LEU A 53 -1.15 -13.64 -0.95
C LEU A 53 0.16 -13.14 -0.32
N TYR A 54 0.54 -13.78 0.78
CA TYR A 54 1.83 -13.56 1.43
C TYR A 54 2.93 -14.36 0.74
N ARG A 55 4.09 -13.72 0.62
CA ARG A 55 5.33 -14.30 0.09
C ARG A 55 6.38 -14.30 1.19
N GLU A 56 6.53 -15.47 1.80
CA GLU A 56 7.45 -15.76 2.89
C GLU A 56 8.89 -15.76 2.40
N VAL A 57 9.75 -15.02 3.11
CA VAL A 57 11.20 -15.02 2.92
C VAL A 57 11.91 -15.29 4.25
N ASP A 58 13.16 -15.75 4.17
CA ASP A 58 13.98 -15.91 5.36
C ASP A 58 14.15 -14.58 6.09
N LYS A 59 13.98 -14.59 7.42
CA LYS A 59 14.23 -13.43 8.29
C LYS A 59 15.61 -12.80 8.05
N LYS A 60 16.61 -13.63 7.76
CA LYS A 60 17.97 -13.14 7.48
C LYS A 60 18.00 -12.47 6.11
N GLY A 61 18.10 -11.14 6.11
CA GLY A 61 18.13 -10.34 4.87
C GLY A 61 16.75 -10.03 4.31
N ALA A 62 15.69 -10.30 5.08
CA ALA A 62 14.36 -9.84 4.76
C ALA A 62 14.32 -8.31 4.59
N PRO A 63 13.42 -7.79 3.73
CA PRO A 63 13.18 -6.37 3.67
C PRO A 63 12.58 -5.87 4.99
N GLU A 64 12.83 -4.61 5.32
CA GLU A 64 12.26 -3.95 6.48
C GLU A 64 11.81 -2.54 6.11
N VAL A 65 10.76 -2.07 6.79
CA VAL A 65 10.25 -0.71 6.64
C VAL A 65 10.00 -0.06 8.01
N GLY A 66 10.42 1.18 8.13
CA GLY A 66 10.01 2.12 9.17
C GLY A 66 9.22 3.27 8.56
N ILE A 67 8.40 3.93 9.36
CA ILE A 67 7.61 5.08 8.98
C ILE A 67 7.77 6.19 10.01
N GLU A 68 7.98 7.41 9.52
CA GLU A 68 7.97 8.65 10.28
C GLU A 68 6.96 9.59 9.62
N ILE A 69 6.15 10.27 10.43
CA ILE A 69 5.11 11.17 9.94
C ILE A 69 5.18 12.47 10.71
N GLN A 70 5.28 13.58 9.98
CA GLN A 70 5.36 14.92 10.55
C GLN A 70 4.28 15.81 9.95
N PRO A 71 3.67 16.73 10.72
CA PRO A 71 2.84 17.78 10.15
C PRO A 71 3.67 18.62 9.17
N ASP A 72 3.13 18.89 7.98
CA ASP A 72 3.77 19.76 6.97
C ASP A 72 3.08 21.13 6.91
N SER A 73 1.75 21.12 6.85
CA SER A 73 0.92 22.33 6.94
C SER A 73 -0.28 22.10 7.87
N ALA A 74 -1.15 23.10 8.01
CA ALA A 74 -2.36 22.97 8.84
C ALA A 74 -3.27 21.79 8.42
N ASP A 75 -3.21 21.38 7.15
CA ASP A 75 -4.05 20.33 6.57
C ASP A 75 -3.22 19.33 5.72
N SER A 76 -1.97 19.06 6.10
CA SER A 76 -1.14 18.04 5.44
C SER A 76 -0.08 17.42 6.36
N TRP A 77 0.35 16.22 5.99
CA TRP A 77 1.40 15.47 6.67
C TRP A 77 2.46 15.00 5.66
N ASP A 78 3.72 15.07 6.05
CA ASP A 78 4.81 14.45 5.31
C ASP A 78 5.12 13.07 5.90
N VAL A 79 5.07 12.05 5.04
CA VAL A 79 5.40 10.67 5.37
C VAL A 79 6.77 10.35 4.81
N ARG A 80 7.69 9.91 5.68
CA ARG A 80 9.02 9.43 5.30
C ARG A 80 9.19 7.97 5.71
N LEU A 81 9.62 7.16 4.75
CA LEU A 81 9.91 5.75 4.91
C LEU A 81 11.40 5.53 5.10
N THR A 82 11.76 4.68 6.05
CA THR A 82 13.13 4.15 6.19
C THR A 82 13.13 2.69 5.75
N LEU A 83 13.99 2.33 4.80
CA LEU A 83 13.98 1.00 4.18
C LEU A 83 15.31 0.29 4.42
N ARG A 84 15.27 -1.02 4.68
CA ARG A 84 16.45 -1.89 4.72
C ARG A 84 16.20 -3.11 3.86
N ASN A 85 17.24 -3.57 3.15
CA ASN A 85 17.19 -4.68 2.20
C ASN A 85 16.01 -4.58 1.19
N PHE A 86 15.56 -3.36 0.91
CA PHE A 86 14.45 -3.10 0.02
C PHE A 86 14.77 -1.98 -0.97
N ARG A 87 14.40 -2.17 -2.23
CA ARG A 87 14.53 -1.20 -3.30
C ARG A 87 13.21 -1.04 -4.03
N PHE A 88 12.80 0.20 -4.25
CA PHE A 88 11.65 0.48 -5.10
C PHE A 88 11.88 0.06 -6.56
N SER A 89 10.83 -0.46 -7.17
CA SER A 89 10.78 -0.78 -8.59
C SER A 89 10.37 0.45 -9.41
N PRO A 90 11.05 0.72 -10.55
CA PRO A 90 10.62 1.74 -11.49
C PRO A 90 9.19 1.52 -12.00
N ALA A 91 8.58 2.57 -12.55
CA ALA A 91 7.33 2.42 -13.29
C ALA A 91 7.53 1.48 -14.51
N GLY A 92 6.52 0.67 -14.82
CA GLY A 92 6.58 -0.30 -15.92
C GLY A 92 7.41 -1.56 -15.65
N THR A 93 7.90 -1.76 -14.42
CA THR A 93 8.58 -3.01 -14.02
C THR A 93 7.65 -4.20 -14.25
N ARG A 94 8.20 -5.31 -14.78
CA ARG A 94 7.45 -6.55 -15.01
C ARG A 94 6.96 -7.12 -13.67
N PRO A 95 5.76 -7.74 -13.62
CA PRO A 95 5.20 -8.30 -12.41
C PRO A 95 5.86 -9.64 -12.06
N VAL A 96 7.13 -9.60 -11.65
CA VAL A 96 7.93 -10.76 -11.28
C VAL A 96 8.60 -10.48 -9.94
N PRO A 97 8.47 -11.37 -8.95
CA PRO A 97 9.04 -11.14 -7.63
C PRO A 97 10.58 -11.20 -7.68
N VAL A 98 11.23 -10.19 -7.10
CA VAL A 98 12.68 -10.13 -6.90
C VAL A 98 12.92 -9.81 -5.43
N ALA A 99 13.81 -10.55 -4.77
CA ALA A 99 14.09 -10.40 -3.34
C ALA A 99 14.41 -8.95 -2.99
N GLY A 100 13.75 -8.42 -1.96
CA GLY A 100 13.98 -7.05 -1.50
C GLY A 100 13.60 -5.99 -2.54
N ARG A 101 12.63 -6.25 -3.42
CA ARG A 101 12.20 -5.30 -4.44
C ARG A 101 10.68 -5.23 -4.54
N GLY A 102 10.19 -4.04 -4.85
CA GLY A 102 8.82 -3.85 -5.34
C GLY A 102 8.26 -2.48 -4.98
N LEU A 103 7.10 -2.44 -4.36
CA LEU A 103 6.40 -1.22 -3.95
C LEU A 103 6.12 -1.21 -2.45
N ALA A 104 5.95 -0.02 -1.88
CA ALA A 104 5.34 0.14 -0.57
C ALA A 104 3.91 0.63 -0.77
N HIS A 105 2.92 0.00 -0.17
CA HIS A 105 1.55 0.52 -0.16
C HIS A 105 1.33 1.25 1.17
N LEU A 106 0.72 2.42 1.09
CA LEU A 106 0.36 3.26 2.23
C LEU A 106 -1.14 3.16 2.46
N TYR A 107 -1.52 2.92 3.71
CA TYR A 107 -2.89 2.77 4.17
C TYR A 107 -3.18 3.81 5.27
N VAL A 108 -4.42 4.28 5.32
CA VAL A 108 -4.95 5.05 6.45
C VAL A 108 -6.21 4.32 6.93
N ASP A 109 -6.20 3.87 8.17
CA ASP A 109 -7.26 3.03 8.78
C ASP A 109 -7.66 1.84 7.89
N GLY A 110 -6.66 1.10 7.39
CA GLY A 110 -6.85 -0.06 6.52
C GLY A 110 -7.24 0.28 5.07
N ARG A 111 -7.45 1.55 4.72
CA ARG A 111 -7.78 1.94 3.33
C ARG A 111 -6.53 2.33 2.56
N THR A 112 -6.30 1.70 1.41
CA THR A 112 -5.18 2.08 0.52
C THR A 112 -5.31 3.53 0.07
N VAL A 113 -4.29 4.33 0.37
CA VAL A 113 -4.16 5.72 -0.08
C VAL A 113 -3.22 5.83 -1.27
N ALA A 114 -2.08 5.12 -1.24
CA ALA A 114 -1.06 5.25 -2.27
C ALA A 114 -0.23 3.98 -2.47
N ARG A 115 0.31 3.83 -3.69
CA ARG A 115 1.30 2.81 -4.04
C ARG A 115 2.61 3.51 -4.39
N LEU A 116 3.55 3.48 -3.46
CA LEU A 116 4.75 4.29 -3.46
C LEU A 116 5.91 3.60 -4.19
N ARG A 117 6.65 4.41 -4.95
CA ARG A 117 7.94 4.08 -5.58
C ARG A 117 9.08 4.96 -5.06
N THR A 118 8.79 5.73 -4.02
CA THR A 118 9.68 6.70 -3.37
C THR A 118 9.51 6.57 -1.86
N ALA A 119 10.53 6.99 -1.12
CA ALA A 119 10.51 6.94 0.34
C ALA A 119 9.73 8.11 0.97
N GLU A 120 9.37 9.11 0.18
CA GLU A 120 8.65 10.30 0.65
C GLU A 120 7.29 10.38 -0.03
N TYR A 121 6.28 10.78 0.75
CA TYR A 121 4.92 10.96 0.29
C TYR A 121 4.22 12.08 1.08
N HIS A 122 3.54 12.97 0.38
CA HIS A 122 2.73 14.01 0.97
C HIS A 122 1.29 13.52 1.13
N LEU A 123 0.84 13.38 2.38
CA LEU A 123 -0.48 12.91 2.75
C LEU A 123 -1.41 14.11 2.98
N ALA A 124 -2.40 14.25 2.10
CA ALA A 124 -3.39 15.30 2.20
C ALA A 124 -4.31 15.13 3.42
N GLY A 125 -4.57 16.21 4.16
CA GLY A 125 -5.34 16.18 5.40
C GLY A 125 -6.81 15.78 5.24
N ASN A 126 -7.39 15.86 4.02
CA ASN A 126 -8.73 15.33 3.77
C ASN A 126 -8.81 13.80 3.89
N LEU A 127 -7.67 13.10 3.77
CA LEU A 127 -7.56 11.66 3.99
C LEU A 127 -7.40 11.31 5.47
N VAL A 128 -7.14 12.31 6.32
CA VAL A 128 -6.96 12.18 7.77
C VAL A 128 -7.89 13.19 8.46
N PRO A 129 -9.19 12.88 8.54
CA PRO A 129 -10.15 13.74 9.23
C PRO A 129 -9.77 13.98 10.70
N ARG A 130 -10.56 14.82 11.39
CA ARG A 130 -10.33 15.06 12.82
C ARG A 130 -10.40 13.74 13.61
N GLY A 131 -9.39 13.49 14.43
CA GLY A 131 -9.29 12.27 15.22
C GLY A 131 -7.90 11.65 15.16
N THR A 132 -7.77 10.47 15.76
CA THR A 132 -6.57 9.64 15.68
C THR A 132 -6.77 8.59 14.59
N HIS A 133 -5.78 8.46 13.71
CA HIS A 133 -5.79 7.58 12.55
C HIS A 133 -4.52 6.74 12.53
N HIS A 134 -4.63 5.51 12.03
CA HIS A 134 -3.50 4.60 11.90
C HIS A 134 -2.99 4.65 10.46
N VAL A 135 -1.72 5.02 10.31
CA VAL A 135 -1.05 5.02 9.01
C VAL A 135 -0.15 3.82 8.93
N THR A 136 -0.49 2.88 8.06
CA THR A 136 0.27 1.64 7.86
C THR A 136 1.00 1.68 6.53
N VAL A 137 2.24 1.23 6.51
CA VAL A 137 2.98 0.96 5.28
C VAL A 137 3.30 -0.53 5.21
N ARG A 138 2.97 -1.19 4.11
CA ARG A 138 3.30 -2.61 3.86
C ARG A 138 4.11 -2.77 2.57
N LEU A 139 5.09 -3.66 2.57
CA LEU A 139 5.94 -3.93 1.42
C LEU A 139 5.37 -5.05 0.54
N TYR A 140 5.39 -4.82 -0.77
CA TYR A 140 4.90 -5.75 -1.79
C TYR A 140 5.97 -6.04 -2.84
N ALA A 141 5.96 -7.26 -3.36
CA ALA A 141 6.71 -7.64 -4.55
C ALA A 141 6.08 -7.05 -5.82
N ASP A 142 6.79 -7.10 -6.95
CA ASP A 142 6.31 -6.55 -8.22
C ASP A 142 5.11 -7.31 -8.83
N ASP A 143 4.97 -8.61 -8.51
CA ASP A 143 3.77 -9.41 -8.80
C ASP A 143 2.58 -9.07 -7.86
N GLY A 144 2.85 -8.24 -6.86
CA GLY A 144 1.91 -7.72 -5.87
C GLY A 144 1.55 -8.71 -4.78
N THR A 145 2.37 -9.73 -4.51
CA THR A 145 2.29 -10.50 -3.26
C THR A 145 2.91 -9.69 -2.12
N ALA A 146 2.34 -9.71 -0.92
CA ALA A 146 2.91 -9.01 0.22
C ALA A 146 4.17 -9.75 0.70
N TRP A 147 5.27 -9.02 0.96
CA TRP A 147 6.44 -9.64 1.57
C TRP A 147 6.11 -10.03 3.03
N ALA A 148 6.49 -11.23 3.44
CA ALA A 148 6.23 -11.74 4.78
C ALA A 148 7.44 -12.46 5.38
N VAL A 149 7.51 -12.47 6.72
CA VAL A 149 8.46 -13.24 7.51
C VAL A 149 7.70 -13.89 8.66
N HIS A 150 7.90 -15.19 8.82
CA HIS A 150 7.18 -16.04 9.77
C HIS A 150 5.66 -15.94 9.65
N GLY A 151 5.15 -15.79 8.41
CA GLY A 151 3.71 -15.64 8.13
C GLY A 151 3.16 -14.24 8.38
N GLU A 152 3.95 -13.33 8.96
CA GLU A 152 3.52 -11.96 9.21
C GLU A 152 3.95 -11.03 8.06
N PRO A 153 3.07 -10.15 7.57
CA PRO A 153 3.44 -9.20 6.53
C PRO A 153 4.50 -8.22 7.06
N ILE A 154 5.42 -7.85 6.19
CA ILE A 154 6.42 -6.82 6.49
C ILE A 154 5.75 -5.45 6.36
N GLU A 155 5.34 -4.91 7.51
CA GLU A 155 4.67 -3.64 7.63
C GLU A 155 5.08 -2.85 8.86
N ARG A 156 4.69 -1.56 8.88
CA ARG A 156 4.85 -0.68 10.03
C ARG A 156 3.67 0.27 10.13
N THR A 157 3.21 0.52 11.35
CA THR A 157 2.10 1.44 11.63
C THR A 157 2.59 2.57 12.53
N ALA A 158 2.12 3.79 12.26
CA ALA A 158 2.26 4.96 13.11
C ALA A 158 0.91 5.67 13.27
N ASP A 159 0.69 6.25 14.44
CA ASP A 159 -0.53 6.99 14.73
C ASP A 159 -0.33 8.47 14.42
N ILE A 160 -1.35 9.09 13.82
CA ILE A 160 -1.42 10.54 13.64
C ILE A 160 -2.71 11.06 14.26
N THR A 161 -2.65 12.25 14.86
CA THR A 161 -3.82 12.90 15.44
C THR A 161 -4.05 14.25 14.79
N ALA A 162 -5.11 14.36 14.00
CA ALA A 162 -5.52 15.60 13.37
C ALA A 162 -6.45 16.38 14.31
N SER A 163 -5.91 17.46 14.90
CA SER A 163 -6.70 18.45 15.61
C SER A 163 -7.16 19.47 14.59
N GLY A 164 -8.31 19.24 13.95
CA GLY A 164 -8.65 20.04 12.77
C GLY A 164 -8.57 21.54 13.03
N ALA A 165 -8.11 22.28 12.02
CA ALA A 165 -7.97 23.72 12.11
C ALA A 165 -9.31 24.34 12.56
N GLY A 166 -9.32 24.96 13.73
CA GLY A 166 -10.30 26.00 13.99
C GLY A 166 -10.16 26.97 12.82
N ARG A 167 -11.22 27.19 12.06
CA ARG A 167 -11.26 28.37 11.19
C ARG A 167 -11.19 29.55 12.13
N ASN A 168 -10.00 30.06 12.33
CA ASN A 168 -9.78 31.39 12.88
C ASN A 168 -10.20 32.36 11.76
N THR A 169 -11.50 32.39 11.42
CA THR A 169 -12.10 33.57 10.83
C THR A 169 -12.16 34.59 11.96
N ALA A 170 -10.98 35.08 12.37
CA ALA A 170 -10.87 36.43 12.85
C ALA A 170 -11.24 37.29 11.65
N THR A 171 -12.55 37.51 11.47
CA THR A 171 -13.05 38.69 10.78
C THR A 171 -12.24 39.84 11.36
N PRO A 172 -11.44 40.59 10.59
CA PRO A 172 -11.01 41.88 11.08
C PRO A 172 -12.31 42.65 11.29
N THR A 173 -12.74 42.76 12.54
CA THR A 173 -13.70 43.78 12.96
C THR A 173 -13.03 45.09 12.57
N SER A 174 -13.35 45.59 11.37
CA SER A 174 -13.15 46.98 11.03
C SER A 174 -13.93 47.76 12.08
N SER A 175 -13.20 48.29 13.06
CA SER A 175 -13.69 49.34 13.93
C SER A 175 -14.39 50.39 13.07
N PRO A 176 -15.65 50.78 13.35
CA PRO A 176 -16.26 51.86 12.61
C PRO A 176 -15.43 53.12 12.92
N ILE A 177 -14.80 53.68 11.89
CA ILE A 177 -14.20 55.00 11.98
C ILE A 177 -15.37 55.95 12.25
N ALA A 178 -15.44 56.49 13.46
CA ALA A 178 -16.44 57.47 13.83
C ALA A 178 -16.18 58.72 12.98
N ALA A 179 -17.05 58.97 12.00
CA ALA A 179 -17.10 60.22 11.27
C ALA A 179 -17.42 61.34 12.28
N GLN A 180 -16.40 62.10 12.68
CA GLN A 180 -16.58 63.35 13.40
C GLN A 180 -17.10 64.39 12.39
N VAL A 181 -18.40 64.66 12.49
CA VAL A 181 -19.10 65.72 11.78
C VAL A 181 -19.21 66.94 12.69
N THR A 182 -19.16 68.13 12.08
CA THR A 182 -19.59 69.50 12.51
C THR A 182 -18.48 70.51 12.87
N PRO A 183 -18.74 71.84 12.74
CA PRO A 183 -19.41 72.53 11.64
C PRO A 183 -18.71 73.84 11.19
N HIS A 184 -19.15 74.34 10.04
CA HIS A 184 -18.80 75.58 9.34
C HIS A 184 -19.23 76.83 10.13
N ALA A 185 -18.28 77.72 10.46
CA ALA A 185 -18.57 79.01 11.11
C ALA A 185 -18.80 80.11 10.05
N ALA A 186 -19.94 80.79 10.17
CA ALA A 186 -20.39 81.88 9.32
C ALA A 186 -19.69 83.21 9.65
N VAL A 187 -19.39 83.99 8.62
CA VAL A 187 -18.87 85.36 8.69
C VAL A 187 -20.04 86.35 8.69
N PRO A 188 -20.12 87.34 9.59
CA PRO A 188 -21.08 88.43 9.47
C PRO A 188 -20.50 89.60 8.66
N ARG A 189 -21.35 90.14 7.79
CA ARG A 189 -21.17 91.37 7.00
C ARG A 189 -21.50 92.58 7.88
N VAL A 190 -20.64 93.60 7.90
CA VAL A 190 -20.96 94.93 8.46
C VAL A 190 -21.31 95.88 7.33
N LYS A 191 -22.25 96.76 7.65
CA LYS A 191 -22.99 97.71 6.82
C LYS A 191 -22.17 98.93 6.43
#